data_AF-A0AAV1BZD2-F1
#
_entry.id   AF-A0AAV1BZD2-F1
#
_cell.length_a   1.000
_cell.length_b   1.000
_cell.length_c   1.000
_cell.angle_alpha   90.00
_cell.angle_beta   90.00
_cell.angle_gamma   90.00
#
_symmetry.space_group_name_H-M   'P 1'
#
loop_
_entity.id
_entity.type
_entity.pdbx_description
1 polymer ?
#
loop_
_entity_poly.entity_id
_entity_poly.type
_entity_poly.pdbx_seq_one_letter_code
_entity_poly.pdbx_strand_id
1 'polypeptide(L)'
;MEEQVEMVGRAFVDHYYNLFDKDRSSLATLYQPSSMLTFEGQKVQGGDDIIRKLVELPFEQCQHAISTIDSQPSSFAGGVLVFVSGSLQLLGEDHSLRFSQPEDRVN
;
A
#
# COMPACT_ATOMS: atom_id res chain seq x y z
N MET A 1 22.31 -7.82 2.26
CA MET A 1 21.14 -8.27 1.49
C MET A 1 19.87 -8.00 2.28
N GLU A 2 19.78 -8.43 3.54
CA GLU A 2 18.67 -8.12 4.46
C GLU A 2 18.47 -6.61 4.68
N GLU A 3 19.54 -5.87 5.00
CA GLU A 3 19.49 -4.41 5.18
C GLU A 3 19.02 -3.63 3.93
N GLN A 4 19.29 -4.16 2.73
CA GLN A 4 18.83 -3.55 1.48
C GLN A 4 17.32 -3.75 1.30
N VAL A 5 16.80 -4.91 1.67
CA VAL A 5 15.37 -5.24 1.59
C VAL A 5 14.56 -4.35 2.54
N GLU A 6 15.05 -4.16 3.76
CA GLU A 6 14.44 -3.24 4.74
C GLU A 6 14.42 -1.78 4.24
N MET A 7 15.54 -1.32 3.67
CA MET A 7 15.65 0.03 3.13
C MET A 7 14.69 0.26 1.97
N VAL A 8 14.61 -0.68 1.02
CA VAL A 8 13.69 -0.61 -0.12
C VAL A 8 12.24 -0.70 0.35
N GLY A 9 11.92 -1.62 1.26
CA GLY A 9 10.58 -1.78 1.82
C GLY A 9 10.10 -0.51 2.52
N ARG A 10 10.94 0.07 3.40
CA ARG A 10 10.61 1.34 4.08
C ARG A 10 10.42 2.49 3.10
N ALA A 11 11.33 2.68 2.14
CA ALA A 11 11.21 3.75 1.15
C ALA A 11 9.95 3.60 0.31
N PHE A 12 9.57 2.37 -0.03
CA PHE A 12 8.34 2.08 -0.76
C PHE A 12 7.09 2.38 0.06
N VAL A 13 7.04 1.96 1.33
CA VAL A 13 5.92 2.26 2.25
C VAL A 13 5.76 3.77 2.42
N ASP A 14 6.84 4.48 2.73
CA ASP A 14 6.82 5.94 2.89
C ASP A 14 6.29 6.63 1.62
N HIS A 15 6.70 6.17 0.45
CA HIS A 15 6.24 6.69 -0.82
C HIS A 15 4.76 6.36 -1.08
N TYR A 16 4.36 5.10 -0.91
CA TYR A 16 3.01 4.61 -1.17
C TYR A 16 1.97 5.37 -0.32
N TYR A 17 2.15 5.40 1.00
CA TYR A 17 1.17 6.03 1.89
C TYR A 17 1.18 7.57 1.76
N ASN A 18 2.32 8.19 1.46
CA ASN A 18 2.36 9.62 1.15
C ASN A 18 1.57 9.95 -0.14
N LEU A 19 1.65 9.12 -1.18
CA LEU A 19 0.81 9.28 -2.36
C LEU A 19 -0.65 9.02 -2.03
N PHE A 20 -0.97 7.96 -1.29
CA PHE A 20 -2.34 7.63 -0.90
C PHE A 20 -3.04 8.79 -0.17
N ASP A 21 -2.34 9.44 0.76
CA ASP A 21 -2.90 10.53 1.57
C ASP A 21 -3.06 11.84 0.80
N LYS A 22 -2.21 12.09 -0.21
CA LYS A 22 -2.17 13.38 -0.93
C LYS A 22 -2.83 13.35 -2.30
N ASP A 23 -2.64 12.28 -3.05
CA ASP A 23 -3.16 12.07 -4.40
C ASP A 23 -3.21 10.57 -4.74
N ARG A 24 -4.35 9.93 -4.45
CA ARG A 24 -4.56 8.50 -4.77
C ARG A 24 -4.41 8.18 -6.25
N SER A 25 -4.68 9.13 -7.14
CA SER A 25 -4.57 8.89 -8.59
C SER A 25 -3.11 8.61 -8.98
N SER A 26 -2.16 9.23 -8.28
CA SER A 26 -0.72 9.03 -8.50
C SER A 26 -0.23 7.62 -8.11
N LEU A 27 -1.01 6.83 -7.37
CA LEU A 27 -0.66 5.43 -7.09
C LEU A 27 -0.62 4.57 -8.35
N ALA A 28 -1.18 5.03 -9.48
CA ALA A 28 -1.18 4.30 -10.74
C ALA A 28 0.21 3.86 -11.18
N THR A 29 1.24 4.66 -10.86
CA THR A 29 2.63 4.37 -11.23
C THR A 29 3.24 3.20 -10.44
N LEU A 30 2.58 2.76 -9.35
CA LEU A 30 3.05 1.69 -8.48
C LEU A 30 2.45 0.33 -8.84
N TYR A 31 1.44 0.30 -9.72
CA TYR A 31 0.79 -0.93 -10.14
C TYR A 31 1.10 -1.26 -11.60
N GLN A 32 1.15 -2.55 -11.90
CA GLN A 32 1.36 -3.12 -13.22
C GLN A 32 0.07 -3.78 -13.74
N PRO A 33 -0.03 -4.09 -15.05
CA PRO A 33 -1.18 -4.83 -15.59
C PRO A 33 -1.42 -6.20 -14.93
N SER A 34 -0.37 -6.82 -14.38
CA SER A 34 -0.43 -8.08 -13.65
C SER A 34 -0.67 -7.93 -12.14
N SER A 35 -0.75 -6.70 -11.61
CA SER A 35 -0.98 -6.45 -10.19
C SER A 35 -2.34 -6.96 -9.73
N MET A 36 -2.43 -7.30 -8.45
CA MET A 36 -3.67 -7.69 -7.79
C MET A 36 -3.78 -7.00 -6.44
N LEU A 37 -4.92 -6.38 -6.17
CA LEU A 37 -5.31 -5.87 -4.87
C LEU A 37 -6.43 -6.75 -4.31
N THR A 38 -6.35 -7.12 -3.03
CA THR A 38 -7.51 -7.65 -2.31
C THR A 38 -7.88 -6.65 -1.22
N PHE A 39 -9.06 -6.06 -1.33
CA PHE A 39 -9.55 -5.03 -0.41
C PHE A 39 -10.87 -5.50 0.20
N GLU A 40 -10.92 -5.68 1.53
CA GLU A 40 -12.11 -6.14 2.26
C GLU A 40 -12.77 -7.40 1.62
N GLY A 41 -11.94 -8.38 1.24
CA GLY A 41 -12.37 -9.63 0.60
C GLY A 41 -12.65 -9.55 -0.90
N GLN A 42 -12.68 -8.36 -1.50
CA GLN A 42 -12.87 -8.17 -2.94
C GLN A 42 -11.52 -8.19 -3.66
N LYS A 43 -11.39 -9.05 -4.67
CA LYS A 43 -10.20 -9.11 -5.52
C LYS A 43 -10.36 -8.18 -6.72
N VAL A 44 -9.34 -7.40 -6.99
CA VAL A 44 -9.24 -6.47 -8.12
C VAL A 44 -7.93 -6.75 -8.84
N GLN A 45 -7.98 -6.91 -10.16
CA GLN A 45 -6.84 -7.28 -10.97
C GLN A 45 -6.56 -6.20 -12.01
N GLY A 46 -5.29 -5.87 -12.21
CA GLY A 46 -4.82 -4.86 -13.15
C GLY A 46 -4.77 -3.45 -12.55
N GLY A 47 -3.69 -2.73 -12.84
CA GLY A 47 -3.43 -1.39 -12.29
C GLY A 47 -4.59 -0.40 -12.47
N ASP A 48 -5.22 -0.37 -13.65
CA ASP A 48 -6.32 0.57 -13.93
C ASP A 48 -7.55 0.33 -13.03
N ASP A 49 -7.91 -0.94 -12.81
CA ASP A 49 -9.04 -1.30 -11.97
C ASP A 49 -8.72 -1.10 -10.49
N ILE A 50 -7.47 -1.35 -10.08
CA ILE A 50 -6.98 -1.07 -8.74
C ILE A 50 -7.11 0.43 -8.43
N ILE A 51 -6.64 1.30 -9.32
CA ILE A 51 -6.71 2.75 -9.10
C ILE A 51 -8.15 3.24 -9.09
N ARG A 52 -9.00 2.72 -9.98
CA ARG A 52 -10.42 3.03 -9.95
C ARG A 52 -11.02 2.69 -8.59
N LYS A 53 -10.74 1.49 -8.06
CA LYS A 53 -11.19 1.07 -6.74
C LYS A 53 -10.70 1.99 -5.62
N LEU A 54 -9.44 2.41 -5.64
CA LEU A 54 -8.85 3.27 -4.60
C LEU A 54 -9.40 4.70 -4.64
N VAL A 55 -9.68 5.24 -5.83
CA VAL A 55 -10.29 6.56 -6.00
C VAL A 55 -11.78 6.56 -5.61
N GLU A 56 -12.50 5.45 -5.83
CA GLU A 56 -13.91 5.28 -5.48
C GLU A 56 -14.17 5.01 -3.98
N LEU A 57 -13.13 4.95 -3.15
CA LEU A 57 -13.31 4.76 -1.71
C LEU A 57 -14.17 5.89 -1.11
N PRO A 58 -15.08 5.59 -0.17
CA PRO A 58 -16.09 6.53 0.32
C PRO A 58 -15.53 7.54 1.34
N PHE A 59 -14.31 8.03 1.12
CA PHE A 59 -13.66 9.06 1.92
C PHE A 59 -12.72 9.88 1.05
N GLU A 60 -12.75 11.21 1.21
CA GLU A 60 -11.89 12.11 0.42
C GLU A 60 -10.49 12.17 1.04
N GLN A 61 -10.37 12.64 2.28
CA GLN A 61 -9.09 12.82 2.96
C GLN A 61 -8.87 11.78 4.06
N CYS A 62 -7.66 11.25 4.09
CA CYS A 62 -7.21 10.32 5.10
C CYS A 62 -5.75 10.57 5.45
N GLN A 63 -5.32 10.06 6.61
CA GLN A 63 -3.94 10.06 7.03
C GLN A 63 -3.55 8.69 7.57
N HIS A 64 -2.51 8.09 6.99
CA HIS A 64 -1.96 6.84 7.50
C HIS A 64 -0.87 7.12 8.54
N ALA A 65 -0.96 6.45 9.68
CA ALA A 65 0.07 6.40 10.70
C ALA A 65 0.63 4.97 10.77
N ILE A 66 1.83 4.80 10.20
CA ILE A 66 2.50 3.50 10.13
C ILE A 66 3.10 3.14 11.48
N SER A 67 2.79 1.95 11.98
CA SER A 67 3.29 1.41 13.25
C SER A 67 4.47 0.47 13.04
N THR A 68 4.33 -0.52 12.16
CA THR A 68 5.43 -1.47 11.84
C THR A 68 5.56 -1.66 10.34
N ILE A 69 6.81 -1.93 9.93
CA ILE A 69 7.18 -2.31 8.56
C ILE A 69 8.13 -3.49 8.70
N ASP A 70 7.71 -4.66 8.25
CA ASP A 70 8.51 -5.87 8.24
C ASP A 70 8.78 -6.24 6.78
N SER A 71 10.04 -6.32 6.36
CA SER A 71 10.40 -6.56 4.96
C SER A 71 11.21 -7.85 4.81
N GLN A 72 10.89 -8.64 3.81
CA GLN A 72 11.53 -9.92 3.51
C GLN A 72 11.81 -10.05 2.01
N PRO A 73 12.86 -10.79 1.62
CA PRO A 73 13.05 -11.15 0.22
C PRO A 73 11.82 -11.90 -0.31
N SER A 74 11.31 -11.49 -1.46
CA SER A 74 10.21 -12.20 -2.10
C SER A 74 10.70 -13.51 -2.74
N SER A 75 9.77 -14.44 -2.99
CA SER A 75 10.05 -15.62 -3.80
C SER A 75 10.24 -15.28 -5.29
N PHE A 76 9.79 -14.10 -5.72
CA PHE A 76 10.08 -13.56 -7.05
C PHE A 76 11.50 -12.99 -7.10
N ALA A 77 12.22 -13.26 -8.20
CA ALA A 77 13.60 -12.84 -8.37
C ALA A 77 13.73 -11.31 -8.27
N GLY A 78 14.42 -10.83 -7.24
CA GLY A 78 14.64 -9.40 -7.00
C GLY A 78 13.44 -8.65 -6.42
N GLY A 79 12.38 -9.35 -6.01
CA GLY A 79 11.22 -8.75 -5.35
C GLY A 79 11.38 -8.61 -3.83
N VAL A 80 10.50 -7.81 -3.23
CA VAL A 80 10.45 -7.57 -1.78
C VAL A 80 9.02 -7.75 -1.30
N LEU A 81 8.84 -8.61 -0.30
CA LEU A 81 7.60 -8.76 0.46
C LEU A 81 7.65 -7.81 1.65
N VAL A 82 6.65 -6.95 1.78
CA VAL A 82 6.50 -5.99 2.87
C VAL A 82 5.20 -6.28 3.62
N PHE A 83 5.27 -6.34 4.94
CA PHE A 83 4.10 -6.37 5.80
C PHE A 83 4.02 -5.05 6.58
N VAL A 84 2.91 -4.36 6.44
CA VAL A 84 2.68 -3.06 7.08
C VAL A 84 1.55 -3.19 8.09
N SER A 85 1.73 -2.61 9.27
CA SER A 85 0.64 -2.40 10.22
C SER A 85 0.56 -0.94 10.63
N GLY A 86 -0.64 -0.46 10.93
CA GLY A 86 -0.82 0.93 11.32
C GLY A 86 -2.27 1.29 11.62
N SER A 87 -2.52 2.60 11.61
CA SER A 87 -3.85 3.15 11.72
C SER A 87 -4.15 4.17 10.63
N LEU A 88 -5.39 4.20 10.18
CA LEU A 88 -5.94 5.14 9.21
C LEU A 88 -6.87 6.10 9.94
N GLN A 89 -6.58 7.39 9.83
CA GLN A 89 -7.45 8.45 10.34
C GLN A 89 -8.20 9.07 9.17
N LEU A 90 -9.53 9.03 9.19
CA LEU A 90 -10.36 9.72 8.21
C LEU A 90 -10.67 11.14 8.70
N LEU A 91 -10.73 12.10 7.78
CA LEU A 91 -11.10 13.46 8.12
C LEU A 91 -12.57 13.49 8.60
N GLY A 92 -12.79 14.04 9.79
CA GLY A 92 -14.13 14.17 10.38
C GLY A 92 -14.57 12.98 11.24
N GLU A 93 -13.75 11.94 11.36
CA GLU A 93 -13.98 10.85 12.32
C GLU A 93 -13.11 11.03 13.57
N ASP A 94 -13.63 10.71 14.76
CA ASP A 94 -12.88 10.83 16.01
C ASP A 94 -11.96 9.63 16.29
N HIS A 95 -12.15 8.52 15.57
CA HIS A 95 -11.47 7.26 15.82
C HIS A 95 -10.64 6.83 14.63
N SER A 96 -9.39 6.43 14.89
CA SER A 96 -8.55 5.83 13.86
C SER A 96 -8.88 4.35 13.69
N LEU A 97 -8.94 3.90 12.44
CA LEU A 97 -9.15 2.50 12.06
C LEU A 97 -7.80 1.77 12.04
N ARG A 98 -7.70 0.58 12.62
CA ARG A 98 -6.48 -0.23 12.50
C ARG A 98 -6.48 -0.98 11.18
N PHE A 99 -5.32 -1.05 10.54
CA PHE A 99 -5.16 -1.81 9.30
C PHE A 99 -3.86 -2.62 9.31
N SER A 100 -3.87 -3.67 8.48
CA SER A 100 -2.68 -4.43 8.12
C SER A 100 -2.70 -4.67 6.61
N GLN A 101 -1.57 -4.44 5.95
CA GLN A 101 -1.46 -4.55 4.49
C GLN A 101 -0.18 -5.32 4.13
N PRO A 102 -0.29 -6.56 3.63
CA PRO A 102 0.81 -7.24 2.96
C PRO A 102 0.94 -6.75 1.52
N GLU A 103 2.17 -6.50 1.08
CA GLU A 103 2.51 -6.06 -0.26
C GLU A 103 3.69 -6.87 -0.80
N ASP A 104 3.51 -7.52 -1.95
CA ASP A 104 4.60 -8.24 -2.62
C ASP A 104 4.97 -7.48 -3.89
N ARG A 105 6.13 -6.81 -3.86
CA ARG A 105 6.62 -6.01 -4.98
C ARG A 105 7.49 -6.89 -5.87
N VAL A 106 7.06 -7.09 -7.11
CA VAL A 106 7.86 -7.67 -8.18
C VAL A 106 8.62 -6.53 -8.89
N ASN A 107 9.92 -6.73 -9.13
CA ASN A 107 10.78 -5.76 -9.82
C ASN A 107 10.51 -5.75 -11.33
#